data_AF-A0A956GMH7-F1
#
_entry.id   AF-A0A956GMH7-F1
#
_cell.length_a   1.000
_cell.length_b   1.000
_cell.length_c   1.000
_cell.angle_alpha   90.00
_cell.angle_beta   90.00
_cell.angle_gamma   90.00
#
_symmetry.space_group_name_H-M   'P 1'
#
loop_
_entity.id
_entity.type
_entity.pdbx_description
1 polymer ?
#
loop_
_entity_poly.entity_id
_entity_poly.type
_entity_poly.pdbx_seq_one_letter_code
_entity_poly.pdbx_strand_id
1 'polypeptide(L)'
;MHELANDINGDPVEVPEATRFWRLRRHLGGRGASVVVTNDDHSAVLLPVGASYAEFHETVKGAPGKYTLYPCDEHGRPMKGAAVAHVYLGEAPRNANAAAQAGGDAITQLIGLLRETVDANTAMCKEVIGKYAGTLTSNAELIRAVDGAGVPARVPGAVAEAGSDDDDEEVVEREPTLAEVAMKQASDAFLIWMKLRTEGKATESGGAESARVVEDGTSAPGAEAAKGESRAAASSRTAGQKAGAAPGVPSAAQMAHLLAVKAKLEAREARVVETAIGKMSGAERAGWIAELCARSVDEAVVLVRDVLTQSKAAAKAPGGGS
;
A
#
# COMPACT_ATOMS: atom_id res chain seq x y z
N MET A 1 -19.68 12.60 22.89
CA MET A 1 -19.83 11.20 22.45
C MET A 1 -18.68 10.43 23.07
N HIS A 2 -18.95 9.38 23.85
CA HIS A 2 -17.92 8.65 24.59
C HIS A 2 -17.41 7.48 23.74
N GLU A 3 -16.13 7.46 23.39
CA GLU A 3 -15.54 6.46 22.48
C GLU A 3 -15.70 5.02 22.98
N LEU A 4 -15.67 4.82 24.31
CA LEU A 4 -15.73 3.51 24.95
C LEU A 4 -17.16 3.05 25.30
N ALA A 5 -18.17 3.90 25.09
CA ALA A 5 -19.54 3.64 25.52
C ALA A 5 -20.34 2.92 24.43
N ASN A 6 -19.92 1.70 24.07
CA ASN A 6 -20.64 0.85 23.12
C ASN A 6 -21.10 -0.45 23.80
N ASP A 7 -22.24 -0.99 23.40
CA ASP A 7 -22.77 -2.25 23.89
C ASP A 7 -22.05 -3.47 23.29
N ILE A 8 -22.59 -4.67 23.47
CA ILE A 8 -22.01 -5.90 22.91
C ILE A 8 -22.09 -5.98 21.38
N ASN A 9 -23.02 -5.24 20.77
CA ASN A 9 -23.27 -5.17 19.33
C ASN A 9 -22.50 -4.02 18.65
N GLY A 10 -21.90 -3.13 19.44
CA GLY A 10 -21.21 -1.93 18.95
C GLY A 10 -22.10 -0.70 18.88
N ASP A 11 -23.33 -0.78 19.41
CA ASP A 11 -24.26 0.35 19.45
C ASP A 11 -23.91 1.27 20.64
N PRO A 12 -23.96 2.60 20.48
CA PRO A 12 -23.69 3.53 21.57
C PRO A 12 -24.67 3.33 22.74
N VAL A 13 -24.15 3.23 23.97
CA VAL A 13 -24.96 3.16 25.19
C VAL A 13 -25.07 4.54 25.86
N GLU A 14 -26.27 4.84 26.35
CA GLU A 14 -26.51 6.07 27.12
C GLU A 14 -25.79 5.98 28.47
N VAL A 15 -24.86 6.90 28.69
CA VAL A 15 -24.08 6.99 29.92
C VAL A 15 -24.77 7.97 30.86
N PRO A 16 -25.22 7.56 32.06
CA PRO A 16 -25.82 8.47 33.02
C PRO A 16 -24.86 9.63 33.34
N GLU A 17 -25.37 10.86 33.43
CA GLU A 17 -24.55 12.07 33.67
C GLU A 17 -23.74 12.04 34.98
N ALA A 18 -24.21 11.27 35.96
CA ALA A 18 -23.52 11.04 37.23
C ALA A 18 -22.30 10.11 37.12
N THR A 19 -22.09 9.49 35.96
CA THR A 19 -20.93 8.63 35.71
C THR A 19 -19.66 9.48 35.65
N ARG A 20 -18.66 9.10 36.44
CA ARG A 20 -17.32 9.72 36.43
C ARG A 20 -16.24 8.75 35.98
N PHE A 21 -16.41 7.48 36.33
CA PHE A 21 -15.44 6.44 36.02
C PHE A 21 -16.09 5.19 35.41
N TRP A 22 -15.30 4.43 34.69
CA TRP A 22 -15.56 3.07 34.26
C TRP A 22 -14.76 2.11 35.13
N ARG A 23 -15.42 1.14 35.75
CA ARG A 23 -14.76 0.03 36.43
C ARG A 23 -14.63 -1.16 35.50
N LEU A 24 -13.39 -1.58 35.27
CA LEU A 24 -13.07 -2.62 34.29
C LEU A 24 -13.22 -4.03 34.90
N ARG A 25 -13.88 -4.92 34.16
CA ARG A 25 -13.84 -6.37 34.39
C ARG A 25 -13.43 -7.10 33.13
N ARG A 26 -12.46 -8.01 33.23
CA ARG A 26 -11.98 -8.83 32.12
C ARG A 26 -12.63 -10.22 32.16
N HIS A 27 -13.08 -10.70 31.02
CA HIS A 27 -13.55 -12.08 30.86
C HIS A 27 -12.37 -13.00 30.56
N LEU A 28 -12.16 -14.04 31.37
CA LEU A 28 -11.02 -14.97 31.24
C LEU A 28 -11.32 -16.20 30.36
N GLY A 29 -12.34 -16.14 29.50
CA GLY A 29 -12.67 -17.24 28.57
C GLY A 29 -13.29 -18.50 29.21
N GLY A 30 -13.37 -18.58 30.54
CA GLY A 30 -14.13 -19.60 31.27
C GLY A 30 -15.60 -19.20 31.46
N ARG A 31 -16.50 -20.18 31.70
CA ARG A 31 -17.95 -19.95 31.92
C ARG A 31 -18.20 -18.84 32.95
N GLY A 32 -18.52 -17.63 32.46
CA GLY A 32 -19.12 -16.53 33.22
C GLY A 32 -18.25 -15.82 34.26
N ALA A 33 -17.00 -16.23 34.47
CA ALA A 33 -16.12 -15.58 35.44
C ALA A 33 -15.45 -14.35 34.82
N SER A 34 -16.00 -13.17 35.10
CA SER A 34 -15.31 -11.91 34.87
C SER A 34 -14.55 -11.50 36.14
N VAL A 35 -13.28 -11.16 35.98
CA VAL A 35 -12.40 -10.73 37.08
C VAL A 35 -12.24 -9.21 37.02
N VAL A 36 -12.31 -8.54 38.17
CA VAL A 36 -12.05 -7.10 38.25
C VAL A 36 -10.59 -6.87 37.90
N VAL A 37 -10.33 -5.98 36.95
CA VAL A 37 -8.96 -5.61 36.61
C VAL A 37 -8.44 -4.77 37.78
N THR A 38 -7.33 -5.18 38.37
CA THR A 38 -6.71 -4.50 39.51
C THR A 38 -5.38 -3.88 39.10
N ASN A 39 -5.08 -2.71 39.66
CA ASN A 39 -3.75 -2.10 39.61
C ASN A 39 -2.73 -2.92 40.41
N ASP A 40 -1.47 -2.50 40.34
CA ASP A 40 -0.38 -3.11 41.11
C ASP A 40 -0.62 -3.01 42.63
N ASP A 41 -1.40 -2.03 43.09
CA ASP A 41 -1.86 -1.87 44.48
C ASP A 41 -3.08 -2.74 44.86
N HIS A 42 -3.48 -3.67 43.99
CA HIS A 42 -4.70 -4.49 44.12
C HIS A 42 -6.03 -3.71 44.17
N SER A 43 -6.00 -2.39 43.97
CA SER A 43 -7.21 -1.57 43.82
C SER A 43 -7.86 -1.78 42.46
N ALA A 44 -9.20 -1.67 42.38
CA ALA A 44 -9.90 -1.78 41.11
C ALA A 44 -9.50 -0.65 40.16
N VAL A 45 -9.23 -0.99 38.91
CA VAL A 45 -8.93 0.00 37.87
C VAL A 45 -10.18 0.82 37.57
N LEU A 46 -10.06 2.14 37.74
CA LEU A 46 -11.07 3.13 37.40
C LEU A 46 -10.56 3.99 36.25
N LEU A 47 -11.25 3.96 35.12
CA LEU A 47 -10.90 4.73 33.94
C LEU A 47 -11.85 5.93 33.79
N PRO A 48 -11.39 7.16 33.55
CA PRO A 48 -12.28 8.31 33.38
C PRO A 48 -13.31 8.12 32.24
N VAL A 49 -14.51 8.67 32.38
CA VAL A 49 -15.59 8.51 31.37
C VAL A 49 -15.22 9.08 29.98
N GLY A 50 -14.32 10.05 29.93
CA GLY A 50 -13.79 10.67 28.71
C GLY A 50 -12.53 10.01 28.16
N ALA A 51 -12.10 8.89 28.74
CA ALA A 51 -10.87 8.25 28.32
C ALA A 51 -10.94 7.73 26.88
N SER A 52 -9.84 7.89 26.15
CA SER A 52 -9.71 7.41 24.77
C SER A 52 -9.43 5.89 24.73
N TYR A 53 -9.56 5.30 23.55
CA TYR A 53 -9.15 3.91 23.32
C TYR A 53 -7.66 3.68 23.62
N ALA A 54 -6.79 4.65 23.34
CA ALA A 54 -5.36 4.55 23.61
C ALA A 54 -5.05 4.49 25.11
N GLU A 55 -5.68 5.36 25.91
CA GLU A 55 -5.55 5.37 27.38
C GLU A 55 -6.09 4.08 28.00
N PHE A 56 -7.20 3.56 27.47
CA PHE A 56 -7.73 2.26 27.87
C PHE A 56 -6.73 1.14 27.59
N HIS A 57 -6.13 1.11 26.39
CA HIS A 57 -5.14 0.11 26.00
C HIS A 57 -3.88 0.14 26.90
N GLU A 58 -3.38 1.33 27.21
CA GLU A 58 -2.27 1.52 28.15
C GLU A 58 -2.62 1.04 29.56
N THR A 59 -3.81 1.41 30.04
CA THR A 59 -4.31 1.03 31.37
C THR A 59 -4.40 -0.49 31.56
N VAL A 60 -4.85 -1.23 30.54
CA VAL A 60 -4.91 -2.70 30.59
C VAL A 60 -3.60 -3.38 30.22
N LYS A 61 -2.51 -2.61 30.05
CA LYS A 61 -1.18 -3.09 29.64
C LYS A 61 -1.24 -3.94 28.36
N GLY A 62 -2.15 -3.59 27.43
CA GLY A 62 -2.38 -4.32 26.18
C GLY A 62 -2.87 -5.77 26.34
N ALA A 63 -3.36 -6.16 27.52
CA ALA A 63 -3.79 -7.53 27.75
C ALA A 63 -5.02 -7.87 26.88
N PRO A 64 -4.96 -8.89 26.00
CA PRO A 64 -6.06 -9.19 25.08
C PRO A 64 -7.28 -9.76 25.80
N GLY A 65 -8.47 -9.56 25.24
CA GLY A 65 -9.70 -10.17 25.69
C GLY A 65 -10.91 -9.23 25.68
N LYS A 66 -12.03 -9.76 26.17
CA LYS A 66 -13.27 -9.01 26.33
C LYS A 66 -13.29 -8.31 27.69
N TYR A 67 -13.52 -7.01 27.66
CA TYR A 67 -13.69 -6.17 28.83
C TYR A 67 -15.13 -5.68 28.94
N THR A 68 -15.62 -5.60 30.17
CA THR A 68 -16.91 -5.02 30.53
C THR A 68 -16.64 -3.82 31.43
N LEU A 69 -17.16 -2.67 31.02
CA LEU A 69 -17.00 -1.37 31.66
C LEU A 69 -18.29 -1.05 32.43
N TYR A 70 -18.20 -1.06 33.76
CA TYR A 70 -19.33 -0.68 34.61
C TYR A 70 -19.27 0.81 34.90
N PRO A 71 -20.33 1.59 34.64
CA PRO A 71 -20.36 3.01 35.01
C PRO A 71 -20.38 3.15 36.53
N CYS A 72 -19.52 4.03 37.01
CA CYS A 72 -19.32 4.32 38.43
C CYS A 72 -19.49 5.82 38.71
N ASP A 73 -20.00 6.11 39.91
CA ASP A 73 -20.11 7.47 40.45
C ASP A 73 -18.74 8.06 40.83
N GLU A 74 -18.73 9.28 41.37
CA GLU A 74 -17.53 9.98 41.84
C GLU A 74 -16.75 9.21 42.93
N HIS A 75 -17.40 8.28 43.64
CA HIS A 75 -16.79 7.45 44.67
C HIS A 75 -16.33 6.08 44.16
N GLY A 76 -16.38 5.83 42.84
CA GLY A 76 -16.03 4.55 42.25
C GLY A 76 -17.04 3.43 42.54
N ARG A 77 -18.26 3.77 42.98
CA ARG A 77 -19.31 2.79 43.24
C ARG A 77 -20.10 2.53 41.96
N PRO A 78 -20.38 1.25 41.62
CA PRO A 78 -21.15 0.91 40.43
C PRO A 78 -22.59 1.43 40.55
N MET A 79 -23.07 2.08 39.51
CA MET A 79 -24.46 2.58 39.45
C MET A 79 -25.43 1.42 39.18
N LYS A 80 -26.52 1.32 39.96
CA LYS A 80 -27.51 0.26 39.81
C LYS A 80 -28.42 0.53 38.60
N GLY A 81 -28.51 -0.44 37.68
CA GLY A 81 -29.39 -0.36 36.51
C GLY A 81 -28.84 0.43 35.33
N ALA A 82 -27.62 0.98 35.44
CA ALA A 82 -26.97 1.65 34.33
C ALA A 82 -26.48 0.63 33.27
N ALA A 83 -26.56 1.02 32.00
CA ALA A 83 -26.09 0.19 30.88
C ALA A 83 -24.58 -0.06 30.99
N VAL A 84 -24.16 -1.25 30.57
CA VAL A 84 -22.77 -1.70 30.67
C VAL A 84 -22.14 -1.64 29.28
N ALA A 85 -20.95 -1.08 29.17
CA ALA A 85 -20.24 -1.01 27.89
C ALA A 85 -19.27 -2.20 27.74
N HIS A 86 -18.96 -2.55 26.49
CA HIS A 86 -18.08 -3.64 26.13
C HIS A 86 -16.97 -3.16 25.21
N VAL A 87 -15.73 -3.59 25.51
CA VAL A 87 -14.58 -3.34 24.64
C VAL A 87 -13.84 -4.65 24.42
N TYR A 88 -13.45 -4.89 23.18
CA TYR A 88 -12.71 -6.07 22.77
C TYR A 88 -11.30 -5.67 22.37
N LEU A 89 -10.30 -6.15 23.13
CA LEU A 89 -8.93 -6.20 22.62
C LEU A 89 -8.77 -7.56 21.95
N GLY A 90 -8.55 -7.57 20.64
CA GLY A 90 -8.27 -8.78 19.91
C GLY A 90 -7.09 -9.53 20.54
N GLU A 91 -7.20 -10.87 20.64
CA GLU A 91 -6.01 -11.68 20.88
C GLU A 91 -5.02 -11.41 19.75
N ALA A 92 -3.83 -10.93 20.11
CA ALA A 92 -2.69 -11.01 19.21
C ALA A 92 -2.63 -12.47 18.73
N PRO A 93 -2.70 -12.74 17.41
CA PRO A 93 -2.86 -14.11 16.93
C PRO A 93 -1.75 -14.98 17.52
N ARG A 94 -2.06 -16.16 18.05
CA ARG A 94 -1.07 -17.03 18.73
C ARG A 94 0.15 -17.40 17.89
N ASN A 95 0.07 -17.25 16.57
CA ASN A 95 1.17 -17.45 15.61
C ASN A 95 1.81 -16.13 15.11
N ALA A 96 1.45 -15.00 15.69
CA ALA A 96 1.91 -13.67 15.32
C ALA A 96 3.19 -13.26 16.07
N ASN A 97 3.62 -13.98 17.10
CA ASN A 97 4.78 -13.56 17.90
C ASN A 97 6.13 -13.61 17.16
N ALA A 98 6.24 -14.28 16.01
CA ALA A 98 7.45 -14.18 15.17
C ALA A 98 7.26 -13.24 13.97
N ALA A 99 6.10 -13.26 13.31
CA ALA A 99 5.86 -12.50 12.08
C ALA A 99 5.18 -11.13 12.30
N ALA A 100 4.36 -10.95 13.34
CA ALA A 100 3.76 -9.67 13.70
C ALA A 100 4.55 -8.91 14.76
N GLN A 101 5.53 -9.52 15.44
CA GLN A 101 6.56 -8.75 16.12
C GLN A 101 7.51 -8.12 15.09
N ALA A 102 7.78 -8.80 13.97
CA ALA A 102 8.43 -8.21 12.79
C ALA A 102 7.50 -7.26 11.99
N GLY A 103 6.19 -7.56 11.92
CA GLY A 103 5.21 -6.78 11.14
C GLY A 103 4.62 -5.57 11.87
N GLY A 104 4.45 -5.64 13.19
CA GLY A 104 4.08 -4.50 14.05
C GLY A 104 5.24 -3.53 14.19
N ASP A 105 6.47 -4.04 14.26
CA ASP A 105 7.67 -3.23 14.06
C ASP A 105 7.69 -2.64 12.65
N ALA A 106 7.36 -3.40 11.59
CA ALA A 106 7.28 -2.83 10.24
C ALA A 106 6.19 -1.75 10.07
N ILE A 107 5.02 -1.88 10.69
CA ILE A 107 3.97 -0.83 10.66
C ILE A 107 4.40 0.38 11.48
N THR A 108 5.01 0.17 12.65
CA THR A 108 5.52 1.27 13.49
C THR A 108 6.71 1.98 12.81
N GLN A 109 7.59 1.23 12.14
CA GLN A 109 8.65 1.72 11.28
C GLN A 109 8.10 2.45 10.06
N LEU A 110 7.02 1.95 9.45
CA LEU A 110 6.38 2.64 8.33
C LEU A 110 5.75 3.95 8.78
N ILE A 111 5.07 3.98 9.93
CA ILE A 111 4.54 5.21 10.53
C ILE A 111 5.69 6.16 10.89
N GLY A 112 6.80 5.64 11.41
CA GLY A 112 8.02 6.40 11.69
C GLY A 112 8.62 7.01 10.43
N LEU A 113 8.80 6.21 9.37
CA LEU A 113 9.28 6.65 8.06
C LEU A 113 8.34 7.67 7.42
N LEU A 114 7.02 7.48 7.54
CA LEU A 114 6.04 8.42 7.03
C LEU A 114 6.17 9.76 7.74
N ARG A 115 6.32 9.74 9.08
CA ARG A 115 6.54 10.94 9.88
C ARG A 115 7.85 11.62 9.53
N GLU A 116 8.95 10.87 9.42
CA GLU A 116 10.26 11.39 9.01
C GLU A 116 10.21 12.01 7.60
N THR A 117 9.48 11.39 6.67
CA THR A 117 9.28 11.91 5.31
C THR A 117 8.48 13.22 5.34
N VAL A 118 7.42 13.30 6.15
CA VAL A 118 6.62 14.52 6.31
C VAL A 118 7.46 15.63 6.95
N ASP A 119 8.28 15.32 7.94
CA ASP A 119 9.18 16.27 8.59
C ASP A 119 10.27 16.76 7.62
N ALA A 120 10.86 15.86 6.82
CA ALA A 120 11.82 16.21 5.78
C ALA A 120 11.21 17.09 4.67
N ASN A 121 10.00 16.75 4.22
CA ASN A 121 9.26 17.57 3.24
C ASN A 121 8.93 18.96 3.81
N THR A 122 8.54 19.03 5.09
CA THR A 122 8.29 20.29 5.78
C THR A 122 9.55 21.14 5.90
N ALA A 123 10.69 20.52 6.23
CA ALA A 123 12.00 21.20 6.28
C ALA A 123 12.41 21.74 4.90
N MET A 124 12.25 20.95 3.84
CA MET A 124 12.51 21.37 2.46
C MET A 124 11.64 22.57 2.07
N CYS A 125 10.33 22.53 2.36
CA CYS A 125 9.43 23.66 2.10
C CYS A 125 9.88 24.92 2.85
N LYS A 126 10.28 24.81 4.12
CA LYS A 126 10.82 25.94 4.90
C LYS A 126 12.08 26.53 4.28
N GLU A 127 13.01 25.69 3.81
CA GLU A 127 14.23 26.15 3.16
C GLU A 127 13.94 26.85 1.82
N VAL A 128 13.05 26.28 1.01
CA VAL A 128 12.61 26.88 -0.25
C VAL A 128 11.98 28.25 0.00
N ILE A 129 11.04 28.35 0.94
CA ILE A 129 10.40 29.62 1.31
C ILE A 129 11.45 30.64 1.79
N GLY A 130 12.42 30.20 2.60
CA GLY A 130 13.52 31.05 3.06
C GLY A 130 14.37 31.61 1.91
N LYS A 131 14.72 30.78 0.92
CA LYS A 131 15.46 31.21 -0.28
C LYS A 131 14.65 32.19 -1.12
N TYR A 132 13.34 31.98 -1.27
CA TYR A 132 12.48 32.92 -2.01
C TYR A 132 12.46 34.30 -1.36
N ALA A 133 12.38 34.40 -0.03
CA ALA A 133 12.45 35.68 0.67
C ALA A 133 13.78 36.40 0.45
N GLY A 134 14.90 35.65 0.47
CA GLY A 134 16.23 36.19 0.16
C GLY A 134 16.33 36.71 -1.28
N THR A 135 15.85 35.94 -2.25
CA THR A 135 15.84 36.33 -3.67
C THR A 135 14.97 37.57 -3.91
N LEU A 136 13.79 37.67 -3.28
CA LEU A 136 12.93 38.85 -3.38
C LEU A 136 13.59 40.10 -2.80
N THR A 137 14.32 39.95 -1.69
CA THR A 137 15.07 41.06 -1.08
C THR A 137 16.21 41.52 -2.00
N SER A 138 16.99 40.59 -2.55
CA SER A 138 18.05 40.88 -3.53
C SER A 138 17.50 41.56 -4.79
N ASN A 139 16.37 41.07 -5.32
CA ASN A 139 15.70 41.69 -6.46
C ASN A 139 15.22 43.11 -6.13
N ALA A 140 14.69 43.34 -4.93
CA ALA A 140 14.30 44.68 -4.49
C ALA A 140 15.50 45.63 -4.35
N GLU A 141 16.65 45.14 -3.88
CA GLU A 141 17.90 45.92 -3.84
C GLU A 141 18.42 46.25 -5.24
N LEU A 142 18.36 45.30 -6.18
CA LEU A 142 18.71 45.56 -7.58
C LEU A 142 17.79 46.62 -8.19
N ILE A 143 16.49 46.57 -7.95
CA ILE A 143 15.53 47.59 -8.43
C ILE A 143 15.91 48.96 -7.85
N ARG A 144 16.15 49.06 -6.54
CA ARG A 144 16.57 50.33 -5.90
C ARG A 144 17.92 50.84 -6.43
N ALA A 145 18.87 49.95 -6.69
CA ALA A 145 20.17 50.31 -7.25
C ALA A 145 20.05 50.83 -8.69
N VAL A 146 19.18 50.22 -9.49
CA VAL A 146 18.86 50.68 -10.86
C VAL A 146 18.20 52.06 -10.82
N ASP A 147 17.26 52.30 -9.90
CA ASP A 147 16.63 53.61 -9.70
C ASP A 147 17.66 54.69 -9.31
N GLY A 148 18.60 54.37 -8.42
CA GLY A 148 19.66 55.28 -7.98
C GLY A 148 20.72 55.58 -9.05
N ALA A 149 20.92 54.68 -10.02
CA ALA A 149 21.85 54.85 -11.13
C ALA A 149 21.31 55.74 -12.26
N GLY A 150 20.07 56.22 -12.17
CA GLY A 150 19.45 57.08 -13.18
C GLY A 150 19.18 56.36 -14.50
N VAL A 151 19.04 55.03 -14.48
CA VAL A 151 18.65 54.26 -15.66
C VAL A 151 17.21 54.67 -16.01
N PRO A 152 16.94 55.23 -17.21
CA PRO A 152 15.59 55.62 -17.57
C PRO A 152 14.67 54.40 -17.53
N ALA A 153 13.54 54.52 -16.84
CA ALA A 153 12.55 53.47 -16.73
C ALA A 153 12.20 52.97 -18.14
N ARG A 154 12.47 51.68 -18.40
CA ARG A 154 12.00 51.06 -19.63
C ARG A 154 10.49 51.06 -19.58
N VAL A 155 9.86 51.81 -20.47
CA VAL A 155 8.42 51.72 -20.72
C VAL A 155 8.17 50.25 -21.08
N PRO A 156 7.39 49.49 -20.28
CA PRO A 156 7.03 48.13 -20.63
C PRO A 156 6.44 48.19 -22.04
N GLY A 157 7.07 47.52 -23.01
CA GLY A 157 6.50 47.40 -24.34
C GLY A 157 5.11 46.83 -24.15
N ALA A 158 4.10 47.48 -24.74
CA ALA A 158 2.70 47.06 -24.65
C ALA A 158 2.65 45.55 -24.88
N VAL A 159 2.40 44.81 -23.80
CA VAL A 159 2.21 43.38 -23.88
C VAL A 159 0.93 43.27 -24.69
N ALA A 160 1.03 42.75 -25.91
CA ALA A 160 -0.15 42.46 -26.70
C ALA A 160 -1.05 41.60 -25.81
N GLU A 161 -2.25 42.10 -25.50
CA GLU A 161 -3.23 41.44 -24.66
C GLU A 161 -3.55 40.08 -25.29
N ALA A 162 -2.81 39.05 -24.89
CA ALA A 162 -3.24 37.68 -25.05
C ALA A 162 -4.37 37.51 -24.04
N GLY A 163 -5.60 37.46 -24.56
CA GLY A 163 -6.83 37.39 -23.78
C GLY A 163 -6.71 36.42 -22.61
N SER A 164 -6.76 36.98 -21.40
CA SER A 164 -6.95 36.24 -20.16
C SER A 164 -8.42 35.90 -20.08
N ASP A 165 -8.77 34.71 -20.58
CA ASP A 165 -10.05 34.05 -20.38
C ASP A 165 -10.07 33.52 -18.94
N ASP A 166 -10.39 34.41 -18.01
CA ASP A 166 -10.48 34.15 -16.57
C ASP A 166 -11.93 33.74 -16.28
N ASP A 167 -12.26 32.50 -16.65
CA ASP A 167 -13.52 31.85 -16.28
C ASP A 167 -13.32 31.18 -14.90
N ASP A 168 -14.01 31.74 -13.91
CA ASP A 168 -14.27 31.18 -12.59
C ASP A 168 -14.90 29.77 -12.72
N GLU A 169 -14.08 28.71 -12.78
CA GLU A 169 -14.59 27.35 -12.65
C GLU A 169 -14.95 27.06 -11.18
N GLU A 170 -16.24 27.22 -10.87
CA GLU A 170 -16.92 26.37 -9.90
C GLU A 170 -16.42 24.93 -10.10
N VAL A 171 -16.10 24.22 -9.01
CA VAL A 171 -15.78 22.79 -9.06
C VAL A 171 -17.06 22.02 -9.38
N VAL A 172 -17.51 22.14 -10.63
CA VAL A 172 -18.47 21.24 -11.25
C VAL A 172 -17.82 19.87 -11.23
N GLU A 173 -18.55 18.84 -10.81
CA GLU A 173 -18.10 17.45 -10.90
C GLU A 173 -17.64 17.18 -12.33
N ARG A 174 -16.32 17.27 -12.53
CA ARG A 174 -15.69 17.23 -13.84
C ARG A 174 -16.10 15.92 -14.48
N GLU A 175 -16.91 16.02 -15.54
CA GLU A 175 -17.24 14.86 -16.34
C GLU A 175 -15.91 14.20 -16.77
N PRO A 176 -15.76 12.89 -16.55
CA PRO A 176 -14.51 12.22 -16.81
C PRO A 176 -14.16 12.45 -18.28
N THR A 177 -12.97 13.00 -18.49
CA THR A 177 -12.50 13.30 -19.84
C THR A 177 -12.49 12.03 -20.69
N LEU A 178 -12.65 12.16 -22.00
CA LEU A 178 -12.60 11.02 -22.92
C LEU A 178 -11.30 10.21 -22.76
N ALA A 179 -10.21 10.86 -22.35
CA ALA A 179 -8.95 10.21 -21.99
C ALA A 179 -9.05 9.34 -20.71
N GLU A 180 -9.74 9.81 -19.67
CA GLU A 180 -9.97 9.07 -18.42
C GLU A 180 -10.91 7.88 -18.64
N VAL A 181 -11.99 8.06 -19.42
CA VAL A 181 -12.90 6.97 -19.81
C VAL A 181 -12.14 5.91 -20.60
N ALA A 182 -11.32 6.32 -21.58
CA ALA A 182 -10.50 5.40 -22.36
C ALA A 182 -9.44 4.67 -21.51
N MET A 183 -8.83 5.35 -20.54
CA MET A 183 -7.87 4.72 -19.61
C MET A 183 -8.57 3.70 -18.69
N LYS A 184 -9.77 4.01 -18.20
CA LYS A 184 -10.57 3.07 -17.40
C LYS A 184 -10.93 1.83 -18.20
N GLN A 185 -11.43 2.00 -19.43
CA GLN A 185 -11.79 0.89 -20.32
C GLN A 185 -10.57 0.02 -20.70
N ALA A 186 -9.42 0.64 -21.01
CA ALA A 186 -8.19 -0.08 -21.31
C ALA A 186 -7.67 -0.89 -20.11
N SER A 187 -7.78 -0.32 -18.90
CA SER A 187 -7.42 -1.00 -17.65
C SER A 187 -8.37 -2.18 -17.35
N ASP A 188 -9.67 -2.01 -17.55
CA ASP A 188 -10.66 -3.07 -17.30
C ASP A 188 -10.50 -4.22 -18.32
N ALA A 189 -10.28 -3.91 -19.60
CA ALA A 189 -9.99 -4.90 -20.64
C ALA A 189 -8.67 -5.65 -20.41
N PHE A 190 -7.64 -4.95 -19.91
CA PHE A 190 -6.36 -5.56 -19.54
C PHE A 190 -6.54 -6.61 -18.43
N LEU A 191 -7.35 -6.33 -17.41
CA LEU A 191 -7.63 -7.27 -16.32
C LEU A 191 -8.38 -8.51 -16.81
N ILE A 192 -9.38 -8.33 -17.70
CA ILE A 192 -10.13 -9.46 -18.29
C ILE A 192 -9.19 -10.37 -19.08
N TRP A 193 -8.34 -9.80 -19.93
CA TRP A 193 -7.36 -10.57 -20.69
C TRP A 193 -6.39 -11.35 -19.79
N MET A 194 -5.90 -10.71 -18.73
CA MET A 194 -5.01 -11.36 -17.75
C MET A 194 -5.70 -12.54 -17.05
N LYS A 195 -6.96 -12.37 -16.61
CA LYS A 195 -7.72 -13.44 -15.96
C LYS A 195 -7.92 -14.65 -16.88
N LEU A 196 -8.31 -14.40 -18.13
CA LEU A 196 -8.46 -15.45 -19.15
C LEU A 196 -7.14 -16.21 -19.37
N ARG A 197 -6.00 -15.51 -19.29
CA ARG A 197 -4.67 -16.13 -19.46
C ARG A 197 -4.21 -16.92 -18.24
N THR A 198 -4.55 -16.49 -17.01
CA THR A 198 -4.25 -17.24 -15.79
C THR A 198 -5.10 -18.51 -15.67
N GLU A 199 -6.36 -18.46 -16.11
CA GLU A 199 -7.27 -19.60 -16.08
C GLU A 199 -6.95 -20.62 -17.18
N GLY A 200 -6.55 -20.18 -18.38
CA GLY A 200 -6.20 -21.06 -19.50
C GLY A 200 -4.91 -21.86 -19.33
N LYS A 201 -4.01 -21.46 -18.41
CA LYS A 201 -2.72 -22.16 -18.21
C LYS A 201 -2.82 -23.34 -17.24
N ALA A 202 -3.95 -23.51 -16.53
CA ALA A 202 -4.14 -24.56 -15.54
C ALA A 202 -4.61 -25.91 -16.14
N THR A 203 -5.08 -25.93 -17.39
CA THR A 203 -5.73 -27.11 -18.00
C THR A 203 -4.85 -27.94 -18.94
N GLU A 204 -3.65 -27.47 -19.33
CA GLU A 204 -2.81 -28.19 -20.32
C GLU A 204 -1.66 -29.03 -19.72
N SER A 205 -1.42 -29.01 -18.41
CA SER A 205 -0.28 -29.75 -17.82
C SER A 205 -0.59 -31.18 -17.33
N GLY A 206 -1.66 -31.82 -17.81
CA GLY A 206 -2.13 -33.10 -17.29
C GLY A 206 -2.55 -34.10 -18.37
N GLY A 207 -1.61 -34.58 -19.20
CA GLY A 207 -1.92 -35.68 -20.12
C GLY A 207 -0.90 -35.99 -21.21
N ALA A 208 0.29 -36.48 -20.82
CA ALA A 208 1.14 -37.30 -21.69
C ALA A 208 2.01 -38.18 -20.78
N GLU A 209 1.52 -39.37 -20.44
CA GLU A 209 1.83 -40.63 -21.14
C GLU A 209 3.07 -41.29 -20.53
N SER A 210 2.80 -42.10 -19.51
CA SER A 210 3.72 -43.05 -18.92
C SER A 210 3.65 -44.34 -19.75
N ALA A 211 4.59 -44.52 -20.67
CA ALA A 211 4.86 -45.79 -21.31
C ALA A 211 6.26 -46.26 -20.90
N ARG A 212 6.27 -47.31 -20.06
CA ARG A 212 7.43 -48.11 -19.70
C ARG A 212 8.06 -48.74 -20.94
N VAL A 213 9.38 -48.65 -21.09
CA VAL A 213 10.19 -49.76 -21.59
C VAL A 213 11.43 -49.88 -20.70
N VAL A 214 11.50 -51.03 -20.03
CA VAL A 214 12.68 -51.62 -19.41
C VAL A 214 13.51 -52.21 -20.54
N GLU A 215 14.83 -51.97 -20.59
CA GLU A 215 15.84 -53.04 -20.77
C GLU A 215 17.21 -52.60 -20.25
N ASP A 216 17.87 -53.62 -19.73
CA ASP A 216 19.12 -53.73 -18.98
C ASP A 216 20.34 -53.74 -19.93
N GLY A 217 21.54 -53.40 -19.45
CA GLY A 217 22.74 -53.45 -20.30
C GLY A 217 24.00 -52.74 -19.82
N THR A 218 24.65 -53.29 -18.80
CA THR A 218 26.07 -53.73 -18.78
C THR A 218 27.18 -52.88 -19.44
N SER A 219 28.12 -52.47 -18.57
CA SER A 219 29.59 -52.32 -18.73
C SER A 219 30.22 -51.24 -19.63
N ALA A 220 31.15 -50.50 -18.99
CA ALA A 220 32.25 -49.70 -19.56
C ALA A 220 33.40 -50.61 -20.10
N PRO A 221 34.59 -50.11 -20.51
CA PRO A 221 35.05 -48.74 -20.80
C PRO A 221 35.81 -48.60 -22.15
N GLY A 222 36.13 -47.37 -22.58
CA GLY A 222 37.06 -47.14 -23.70
C GLY A 222 37.41 -45.67 -23.91
N ALA A 223 38.70 -45.36 -23.84
CA ALA A 223 39.31 -44.06 -24.08
C ALA A 223 39.13 -43.59 -25.53
N GLU A 224 39.28 -42.28 -25.80
CA GLU A 224 40.37 -41.71 -26.61
C GLU A 224 40.07 -40.25 -26.99
N ALA A 225 41.15 -39.48 -27.16
CA ALA A 225 41.23 -38.05 -27.29
C ALA A 225 40.70 -37.48 -28.62
N ALA A 226 40.15 -36.27 -28.60
CA ALA A 226 40.18 -35.36 -29.74
C ALA A 226 40.15 -33.88 -29.31
N LYS A 227 41.16 -33.15 -29.76
CA LYS A 227 41.23 -31.69 -29.82
C LYS A 227 40.04 -31.13 -30.61
N GLY A 228 39.49 -30.00 -30.15
CA GLY A 228 38.52 -29.22 -30.92
C GLY A 228 38.43 -27.80 -30.37
N GLU A 229 38.50 -26.83 -31.27
CA GLU A 229 38.87 -25.44 -31.05
C GLU A 229 37.89 -24.58 -30.25
N SER A 230 38.51 -23.62 -29.57
CA SER A 230 37.92 -22.42 -28.99
C SER A 230 37.09 -21.65 -30.03
N ARG A 231 35.78 -21.50 -29.76
CA ARG A 231 35.00 -20.36 -30.24
C ARG A 231 34.13 -19.84 -29.09
N ALA A 232 34.61 -18.74 -28.51
CA ALA A 232 33.87 -17.93 -27.56
C ALA A 232 32.57 -17.41 -28.20
N ALA A 233 31.44 -17.87 -27.68
CA ALA A 233 30.16 -17.19 -27.80
C ALA A 233 29.55 -17.16 -26.40
N ALA A 234 29.57 -15.97 -25.80
CA ALA A 234 29.00 -15.69 -24.49
C ALA A 234 27.48 -15.95 -24.52
N SER A 235 27.08 -17.06 -23.93
CA SER A 235 25.68 -17.33 -23.56
C SER A 235 25.63 -17.39 -22.05
N SER A 236 25.49 -16.23 -21.42
CA SER A 236 25.24 -16.12 -19.98
C SER A 236 23.80 -16.55 -19.69
N ARG A 237 23.58 -17.86 -19.58
CA ARG A 237 22.42 -18.40 -18.86
C ARG A 237 22.69 -18.21 -17.38
N THR A 238 22.07 -17.18 -16.81
CA THR A 238 22.07 -16.93 -15.36
C THR A 238 21.43 -18.12 -14.67
N ALA A 239 22.26 -18.92 -14.01
CA ALA A 239 21.86 -20.04 -13.18
C ALA A 239 21.03 -19.54 -11.99
N GLY A 240 19.96 -20.28 -11.68
CA GLY A 240 18.87 -19.90 -10.79
C GLY A 240 19.31 -19.50 -9.38
N GLN A 241 19.05 -18.25 -9.04
CA GLN A 241 19.03 -17.77 -7.66
C GLN A 241 17.65 -18.05 -7.06
N LYS A 242 17.51 -19.21 -6.42
CA LYS A 242 16.28 -19.61 -5.72
C LYS A 242 16.25 -18.92 -4.34
N ALA A 243 15.92 -17.63 -4.34
CA ALA A 243 15.70 -16.87 -3.12
C ALA A 243 14.28 -17.14 -2.59
N GLY A 244 14.18 -17.69 -1.38
CA GLY A 244 12.92 -17.86 -0.67
C GLY A 244 12.37 -16.50 -0.22
N ALA A 245 11.75 -15.77 -1.13
CA ALA A 245 10.98 -14.58 -0.80
C ALA A 245 9.57 -14.99 -0.32
N ALA A 246 9.05 -14.27 0.67
CA ALA A 246 7.67 -14.42 1.12
C ALA A 246 6.72 -14.23 -0.09
N PRO A 247 5.66 -15.06 -0.21
CA PRO A 247 4.76 -15.00 -1.36
C PRO A 247 4.08 -13.63 -1.43
N GLY A 248 4.43 -12.83 -2.44
CA GLY A 248 3.73 -11.58 -2.76
C GLY A 248 4.58 -10.30 -2.75
N VAL A 249 5.76 -10.29 -2.12
CA VAL A 249 6.65 -9.11 -2.14
C VAL A 249 7.75 -9.32 -3.18
N PRO A 250 7.90 -8.43 -4.19
CA PRO A 250 8.97 -8.52 -5.16
C PRO A 250 10.34 -8.39 -4.48
N SER A 251 11.28 -9.25 -4.82
CA SER A 251 12.67 -9.12 -4.37
C SER A 251 13.33 -7.86 -4.94
N ALA A 252 14.43 -7.40 -4.33
CA ALA A 252 15.15 -6.21 -4.80
C ALA A 252 15.60 -6.33 -6.28
N ALA A 253 16.00 -7.53 -6.72
CA ALA A 253 16.36 -7.79 -8.11
C ALA A 253 15.15 -7.69 -9.05
N GLN A 254 13.99 -8.19 -8.63
CA GLN A 254 12.73 -8.04 -9.37
C GLN A 254 12.32 -6.56 -9.46
N MET A 255 12.45 -5.80 -8.36
CA MET A 255 12.17 -4.37 -8.36
C MET A 255 13.08 -3.59 -9.32
N ALA A 256 14.39 -3.89 -9.32
CA ALA A 256 15.33 -3.28 -10.27
C ALA A 256 14.96 -3.59 -11.73
N HIS A 257 14.55 -4.84 -12.02
CA HIS A 257 14.09 -5.24 -13.35
C HIS A 257 12.81 -4.50 -13.76
N LEU A 258 11.82 -4.40 -12.88
CA LEU A 258 10.57 -3.67 -13.14
C LEU A 258 10.82 -2.17 -13.39
N LEU A 259 11.74 -1.55 -12.66
CA LEU A 259 12.14 -0.16 -12.91
C LEU A 259 12.80 0.02 -14.28
N ALA A 260 13.64 -0.92 -14.71
CA ALA A 260 14.25 -0.89 -16.04
C ALA A 260 13.21 -1.06 -17.16
N VAL A 261 12.21 -1.92 -16.98
CA VAL A 261 11.07 -2.04 -17.91
C VAL A 261 10.27 -0.75 -17.95
N LYS A 262 9.92 -0.18 -16.79
CA LYS A 262 9.17 1.08 -16.68
C LYS A 262 9.90 2.24 -17.38
N ALA A 263 11.22 2.32 -17.27
CA ALA A 263 12.01 3.37 -17.91
C ALA A 263 11.99 3.33 -19.45
N LYS A 264 11.68 2.17 -20.05
CA LYS A 264 11.56 1.99 -21.52
C LYS A 264 10.13 2.16 -22.05
N LEU A 265 9.13 2.17 -21.17
CA LEU A 265 7.74 2.43 -21.53
C LEU A 265 7.51 3.93 -21.71
N GLU A 266 6.61 4.31 -22.60
CA GLU A 266 6.15 5.69 -22.69
C GLU A 266 5.37 6.08 -21.42
N ALA A 267 5.36 7.36 -21.06
CA ALA A 267 4.66 7.84 -19.85
C ALA A 267 3.17 7.43 -19.83
N ARG A 268 2.53 7.37 -21.01
CA ARG A 268 1.15 6.92 -21.15
C ARG A 268 1.01 5.41 -20.91
N GLU A 269 1.90 4.60 -21.47
CA GLU A 269 1.92 3.14 -21.29
C GLU A 269 2.13 2.79 -19.80
N ALA A 270 3.11 3.45 -19.15
CA ALA A 270 3.42 3.24 -17.74
C ALA A 270 2.22 3.51 -16.83
N ARG A 271 1.48 4.62 -17.06
CA ARG A 271 0.27 4.95 -16.28
C ARG A 271 -0.83 3.89 -16.40
N VAL A 272 -1.07 3.36 -17.60
CA VAL A 272 -2.08 2.31 -17.80
C VAL A 272 -1.68 1.03 -17.06
N VAL A 273 -0.40 0.66 -17.14
CA VAL A 273 0.15 -0.51 -16.44
C VAL A 273 0.06 -0.35 -14.92
N GLU A 274 0.44 0.80 -14.37
CA GLU A 274 0.33 1.10 -12.92
C GLU A 274 -1.12 1.02 -12.43
N THR A 275 -2.06 1.60 -13.21
CA THR A 275 -3.49 1.54 -12.90
C THR A 275 -4.00 0.09 -12.92
N ALA A 276 -3.57 -0.71 -13.89
CA ALA A 276 -3.93 -2.12 -13.96
C ALA A 276 -3.37 -2.92 -12.78
N ILE A 277 -2.09 -2.73 -12.43
CA ILE A 277 -1.45 -3.38 -11.28
C ILE A 277 -2.18 -3.06 -9.97
N GLY A 278 -2.63 -1.81 -9.80
CA GLY A 278 -3.38 -1.37 -8.61
C GLY A 278 -4.68 -2.14 -8.40
N LYS A 279 -5.31 -2.62 -9.48
CA LYS A 279 -6.56 -3.38 -9.44
C LYS A 279 -6.37 -4.90 -9.32
N MET A 280 -5.14 -5.42 -9.49
CA MET A 280 -4.86 -6.85 -9.37
C MET A 280 -4.86 -7.31 -7.91
N SER A 281 -5.32 -8.54 -7.67
CA SER A 281 -5.06 -9.24 -6.41
C SER A 281 -3.56 -9.48 -6.20
N GLY A 282 -3.16 -9.75 -4.95
CA GLY A 282 -1.75 -10.01 -4.64
C GLY A 282 -1.17 -11.22 -5.39
N ALA A 283 -1.98 -12.27 -5.62
CA ALA A 283 -1.58 -13.47 -6.34
C ALA A 283 -1.40 -13.22 -7.85
N GLU A 284 -2.35 -12.52 -8.49
CA GLU A 284 -2.26 -12.14 -9.91
C GLU A 284 -1.05 -11.23 -10.16
N ARG A 285 -0.84 -10.25 -9.26
CA ARG A 285 0.31 -9.34 -9.33
C ARG A 285 1.63 -10.10 -9.22
N ALA A 286 1.75 -11.04 -8.28
CA ALA A 286 2.96 -11.85 -8.12
C ALA A 286 3.24 -12.70 -9.35
N GLY A 287 2.21 -13.32 -9.95
CA GLY A 287 2.33 -14.09 -11.19
C GLY A 287 2.79 -13.24 -12.37
N TRP A 288 2.21 -12.04 -12.53
CA TRP A 288 2.58 -11.11 -13.59
C TRP A 288 4.02 -10.58 -13.44
N ILE A 289 4.43 -10.22 -12.22
CA ILE A 289 5.82 -9.81 -11.93
C ILE A 289 6.80 -10.94 -12.23
N ALA A 290 6.46 -12.18 -11.86
CA ALA A 290 7.28 -13.34 -12.17
C ALA A 290 7.41 -13.57 -13.69
N GLU A 291 6.31 -13.39 -14.44
CA GLU A 291 6.34 -13.49 -15.91
C GLU A 291 7.22 -12.42 -16.55
N LEU A 292 7.12 -11.17 -16.10
CA LEU A 292 7.98 -10.08 -16.61
C LEU A 292 9.45 -10.33 -16.28
N CYS A 293 9.76 -10.69 -15.03
CA CYS A 293 11.14 -10.93 -14.60
C CYS A 293 11.77 -12.19 -15.21
N ALA A 294 10.96 -13.10 -15.76
CA ALA A 294 11.44 -14.27 -16.49
C ALA A 294 11.92 -13.94 -17.92
N ARG A 295 11.66 -12.72 -18.40
CA ARG A 295 12.02 -12.23 -19.73
C ARG A 295 13.15 -11.21 -19.64
N SER A 296 13.84 -10.95 -20.75
CA SER A 296 14.70 -9.79 -20.83
C SER A 296 13.89 -8.49 -20.78
N VAL A 297 14.52 -7.36 -20.43
CA VAL A 297 13.84 -6.06 -20.33
C VAL A 297 13.15 -5.69 -21.65
N ASP A 298 13.79 -5.94 -22.79
CA ASP A 298 13.22 -5.63 -24.11
C ASP A 298 12.02 -6.53 -24.45
N GLU A 299 12.10 -7.84 -24.16
CA GLU A 299 10.99 -8.76 -24.36
C GLU A 299 9.81 -8.47 -23.43
N ALA A 300 10.08 -8.03 -22.19
CA ALA A 300 9.06 -7.61 -21.24
C ALA A 300 8.34 -6.34 -21.72
N VAL A 301 9.05 -5.38 -22.30
CA VAL A 301 8.45 -4.17 -22.91
C VAL A 301 7.56 -4.54 -24.10
N VAL A 302 8.02 -5.42 -24.99
CA VAL A 302 7.21 -5.92 -26.12
C VAL A 302 5.95 -6.61 -25.61
N LEU A 303 6.07 -7.48 -24.60
CA LEU A 303 4.92 -8.14 -24.00
C LEU A 303 3.90 -7.12 -23.47
N VAL A 304 4.35 -6.12 -22.70
CA VAL A 304 3.48 -5.07 -22.15
C VAL A 304 2.74 -4.32 -23.27
N ARG A 305 3.44 -3.95 -24.35
CA ARG A 305 2.85 -3.27 -25.51
C ARG A 305 1.83 -4.11 -26.26
N ASP A 306 2.11 -5.41 -26.40
CA ASP A 306 1.17 -6.35 -27.00
C ASP A 306 -0.10 -6.44 -26.15
N VAL A 307 0.02 -6.52 -24.82
CA VAL A 307 -1.17 -6.55 -23.94
C VAL A 307 -1.97 -5.24 -24.05
N LEU A 308 -1.31 -4.09 -24.09
CA LEU A 308 -1.97 -2.79 -24.26
C LEU A 308 -2.68 -2.66 -25.61
N THR A 309 -2.08 -3.21 -26.67
CA THR A 309 -2.68 -3.23 -28.02
C THR A 309 -3.91 -4.12 -28.05
N GLN A 310 -3.86 -5.30 -27.41
CA GLN A 310 -4.99 -6.21 -27.30
C GLN A 310 -6.12 -5.65 -26.44
N SER A 311 -5.81 -4.98 -25.33
CA SER A 311 -6.84 -4.36 -24.48
C SER A 311 -7.53 -3.19 -25.18
N LYS A 312 -6.79 -2.40 -25.98
CA LYS A 312 -7.36 -1.37 -26.85
C LYS A 312 -8.26 -1.95 -27.95
N ALA A 313 -7.87 -3.08 -28.55
CA ALA A 313 -8.70 -3.76 -29.54
C ALA A 313 -10.00 -4.30 -28.92
N ALA A 314 -9.92 -4.88 -27.73
CA ALA A 314 -11.08 -5.38 -26.98
C ALA A 314 -12.03 -4.24 -26.59
N ALA A 315 -11.51 -3.09 -26.16
CA ALA A 315 -12.33 -1.91 -25.83
C ALA A 315 -13.00 -1.28 -27.07
N LYS A 316 -12.39 -1.41 -28.26
CA LYS A 316 -12.94 -0.88 -29.51
C LYS A 316 -14.03 -1.77 -30.11
N ALA A 317 -14.10 -3.06 -29.76
CA ALA A 317 -15.17 -3.93 -30.22
C ALA A 317 -16.51 -3.35 -29.71
N PRO A 318 -17.33 -2.74 -30.58
CA PRO A 318 -18.58 -2.13 -30.15
C PRO A 318 -19.43 -3.26 -29.58
N GLY A 319 -19.95 -3.07 -28.37
CA GLY A 319 -20.78 -4.07 -27.68
C GLY A 319 -21.79 -4.67 -28.64
N GLY A 320 -21.47 -5.86 -29.15
CA GLY A 320 -22.38 -6.67 -29.92
C GLY A 320 -23.50 -7.04 -28.97
N GLY A 321 -24.69 -6.50 -29.25
CA GLY A 321 -25.82 -6.46 -28.34
C GLY A 321 -26.11 -7.80 -27.65
N SER A 322 -26.44 -7.69 -26.38
CA SER A 322 -27.39 -8.56 -25.70
C SER A 322 -28.46 -7.68 -25.10
#